data_AF-A0A1H4G9P0-F1
#
_entry.id   AF-A0A1H4G9P0-F1
#
_cell.length_a   1.000
_cell.length_b   1.000
_cell.length_c   1.000
_cell.angle_alpha   90.00
_cell.angle_beta   90.00
_cell.angle_gamma   90.00
#
_symmetry.space_group_name_H-M   'P 1'
#
loop_
_entity.id
_entity.type
_entity.pdbx_description
1 polymer ?
#
loop_
_entity_poly.entity_id
_entity_poly.type
_entity_poly.pdbx_seq_one_letter_code
_entity_poly.pdbx_strand_id
1 'polypeptide(L)' 'MKITIIIDKKPDFLQKIADSWPASIDDSDARTDWNWNHKDDLETMTVDMLEHLK' A
#
# COMPACT_ATOMS: atom_id res chain seq x y z
N MET A 1 5.63 -12.61 -18.62
CA MET A 1 4.56 -13.43 -18.02
C MET A 1 3.72 -12.49 -17.17
N LYS A 2 2.45 -12.24 -17.50
CA LYS A 2 1.57 -11.33 -16.72
C LYS A 2 0.71 -12.18 -15.79
N ILE A 3 0.92 -12.05 -14.49
CA ILE A 3 0.12 -12.71 -13.45
C ILE A 3 -1.11 -11.82 -13.21
N THR A 4 -2.31 -12.30 -13.56
CA THR A 4 -3.56 -11.58 -13.29
C THR A 4 -4.22 -12.18 -12.05
N ILE A 5 -4.19 -11.45 -10.93
CA ILE A 5 -4.82 -11.86 -9.68
C ILE A 5 -6.30 -11.46 -9.74
N ILE A 6 -7.22 -12.43 -9.68
CA ILE A 6 -8.66 -12.18 -9.61
C ILE A 6 -9.06 -12.21 -8.13
N ILE A 7 -9.50 -11.08 -7.59
CA ILE A 7 -9.89 -10.93 -6.17
C ILE A 7 -11.42 -10.79 -6.09
N ASP A 8 -12.08 -11.72 -5.41
CA ASP A 8 -13.52 -11.62 -5.08
C ASP A 8 -13.71 -10.58 -3.98
N LYS A 9 -14.39 -9.47 -4.29
CA LYS A 9 -14.61 -8.37 -3.34
C LYS A 9 -15.92 -8.59 -2.58
N LYS A 10 -15.81 -8.96 -1.31
CA LYS A 10 -16.94 -8.95 -0.36
C LYS A 10 -16.78 -7.76 0.58
N PRO A 11 -17.37 -6.59 0.26
CA PRO A 11 -17.30 -5.43 1.13
C PRO A 11 -18.06 -5.72 2.43
N ASP A 12 -17.39 -5.53 3.56
CA ASP A 12 -17.95 -5.64 4.89
C ASP A 12 -18.06 -4.25 5.55
N PHE A 13 -18.34 -4.21 6.85
CA PHE A 13 -18.46 -2.95 7.60
C PHE A 13 -17.15 -2.16 7.67
N LEU A 14 -15.98 -2.80 7.46
CA LEU A 14 -14.68 -2.15 7.47
C LEU A 14 -14.47 -1.29 6.21
N GLN A 15 -15.15 -1.61 5.10
CA GLN A 15 -15.09 -0.79 3.90
C GLN A 15 -15.55 0.65 4.17
N LYS A 16 -16.60 0.84 4.99
CA LYS A 16 -17.08 2.18 5.37
C LYS A 16 -16.07 2.96 6.21
N ILE A 17 -15.24 2.26 6.98
CA ILE A 17 -14.16 2.88 7.76
C ILE A 17 -13.01 3.26 6.81
N ALA A 18 -12.65 2.38 5.88
CA ALA A 18 -11.63 2.67 4.86
C ALA A 18 -12.03 3.86 3.98
N ASP A 19 -13.31 3.96 3.59
CA ASP A 19 -13.84 5.08 2.79
C ASP A 19 -13.79 6.43 3.53
N SER A 20 -13.68 6.41 4.87
CA SER A 20 -13.56 7.62 5.69
C SER A 20 -12.12 8.13 5.81
N TRP A 21 -11.13 7.34 5.41
CA TRP A 21 -9.72 7.71 5.49
C TRP A 21 -9.27 8.43 4.21
N PRO A 22 -8.31 9.37 4.32
CA PRO A 22 -7.74 10.02 3.14
C PRO A 22 -6.99 9.00 2.28
N ALA A 23 -7.20 9.07 0.96
CA ALA A 23 -6.55 8.17 0.00
C ALA A 23 -5.04 8.38 -0.12
N SER A 24 -4.53 9.54 0.31
CA SER A 24 -3.12 9.89 0.33
C SER A 24 -2.87 10.90 1.45
N ILE A 25 -1.69 10.83 2.06
CA ILE A 25 -1.25 11.72 3.12
C ILE A 25 -0.07 12.52 2.55
N ASP A 26 -0.10 13.84 2.73
CA ASP A 26 1.03 14.71 2.41
C ASP A 26 2.15 14.46 3.43
N ASP A 27 3.29 13.96 2.97
CA ASP A 27 4.47 13.65 3.77
C ASP A 27 5.59 14.69 3.61
N SER A 28 5.31 15.85 3.01
CA SER A 28 6.31 16.90 2.70
C SER A 28 7.06 17.44 3.91
N ASP A 29 6.41 17.60 5.06
CA ASP A 29 7.05 18.04 6.31
C ASP A 29 8.12 17.02 6.76
N ALA A 30 7.82 15.72 6.71
CA ALA A 30 8.77 14.66 7.07
C ALA A 30 9.95 14.56 6.09
N ARG A 31 9.71 14.85 4.79
CA ARG A 31 10.77 14.96 3.78
C ARG A 31 11.70 16.13 4.07
N THR A 32 11.16 17.23 4.58
CA THR A 32 11.92 18.45 4.87
C THR A 32 12.73 18.33 6.16
N ASP A 33 12.09 17.85 7.23
CA ASP A 33 12.68 17.85 8.57
C ASP A 33 13.62 16.66 8.81
N TRP A 34 13.30 15.49 8.25
CA TRP A 34 14.04 14.25 8.50
C TRP A 34 14.63 13.62 7.24
N ASN A 35 14.54 14.30 6.09
CA ASN A 35 14.95 13.76 4.80
C ASN A 35 14.31 12.39 4.53
N TRP A 36 13.05 12.21 4.94
CA TRP A 36 12.29 10.99 4.75
C TRP A 36 12.19 10.67 3.26
N ASN A 37 12.56 9.44 2.87
CA ASN A 37 12.48 8.98 1.49
C ASN A 37 12.10 7.50 1.45
N HIS A 38 10.86 7.20 1.04
CA HIS A 38 10.43 5.84 0.80
C HIS A 38 11.20 5.27 -0.40
N LYS A 39 11.77 4.08 -0.26
CA LYS A 39 12.60 3.44 -1.30
C LYS A 39 11.88 2.33 -2.04
N ASP A 40 10.82 1.80 -1.45
CA ASP A 40 10.08 0.67 -1.98
C ASP A 40 8.76 1.15 -2.56
N ASP A 41 8.51 0.75 -3.80
CA ASP A 41 7.23 0.97 -4.47
C ASP A 41 6.32 -0.24 -4.21
N LEU A 42 5.08 -0.15 -4.71
CA LEU A 42 4.11 -1.22 -4.52
C LEU A 42 4.56 -2.55 -5.15
N GLU A 43 5.30 -2.51 -6.26
CA GLU A 43 5.76 -3.70 -6.97
C GLU A 43 6.90 -4.37 -6.20
N THR A 44 7.92 -3.61 -5.79
CA THR A 44 9.05 -4.14 -5.01
C THR A 44 8.59 -4.72 -3.68
N MET A 45 7.67 -4.02 -2.99
CA MET A 45 7.08 -4.52 -1.73
C MET A 45 6.26 -5.80 -1.95
N THR A 46 5.51 -5.92 -3.05
CA THR A 46 4.70 -7.12 -3.32
C THR A 46 5.59 -8.34 -3.57
N VAL A 47 6.68 -8.17 -4.32
CA VAL A 47 7.65 -9.25 -4.58
C VAL A 47 8.31 -9.69 -3.27
N ASP A 48 8.83 -8.75 -2.48
CA ASP A 48 9.50 -9.05 -1.21
C ASP A 48 8.59 -9.77 -0.21
N MET A 49 7.33 -9.35 -0.08
CA MET A 49 6.36 -10.03 0.78
C MET A 49 6.10 -11.47 0.33
N LEU A 50 5.97 -11.72 -0.98
CA LEU A 50 5.73 -13.06 -1.50
C LEU A 50 6.95 -13.99 -1.35
N GLU A 51 8.17 -13.44 -1.41
CA GLU A 51 9.41 -14.20 -1.19
C GLU A 51 9.55 -14.67 0.26
N HIS A 52 9.02 -13.90 1.22
CA HIS A 52 9.16 -14.19 2.65
C HIS A 52 7.97 -14.95 3.28
N LEU A 53 6.87 -15.15 2.56
CA LEU A 53 5.73 -15.96 2.99
C LEU A 53 6.00 -17.45 2.71
N LYS A 54 6.42 -18.19 3.74
CA LYS A 54 6.55 -19.66 3.73
C LYS A 54 5.21 -20.38 3.84
#